data_AF-A0A6P6NSU3-F1
#
_entry.id   AF-A0A6P6NSU3-F1
#
_cell.length_a   1.000
_cell.length_b   1.000
_cell.length_c   1.000
_cell.angle_alpha   90.00
_cell.angle_beta   90.00
_cell.angle_gamma   90.00
#
_symmetry.space_group_name_H-M   'P 1'
#
loop_
_entity.id
_entity.type
_entity.pdbx_description
1 polymer ?
#
loop_
_entity_poly.entity_id
_entity_poly.type
_entity_poly.pdbx_seq_one_letter_code
_entity_poly.pdbx_strand_id
1 'polypeptide(L)'
;MDNTSALSLNSSVSGWHRLPWYQFEECAQAPHWFLLYFGVKVLNLVAGVPLNALVLWQILRKKSEGSTSDVFIFNLSILDAYFGLMTTVDLSNRLYFNDASVWYSVRFAYGLKDVTPLFLTCICLDRYIAVVHPILFTGIRDTRFRIGVSLLVWGLVLAYSLTKSFLGVMSVNEVFSGVILSAFFIMMFCNLSIIWVLRKSVAGKEVMNPVKKKAFKMVIIVLAIIVGNYLPPVALMPFASTYSFVTFRCKISLSVFSIMDLSCTIEPLLYISKMERSAFCRCLQSPSKKPITVRV
;
A
#
# COMPACT_ATOMS: atom_id res chain seq x y z
N MET A 1 -10.14 11.65 -67.83
CA MET A 1 -9.99 12.37 -66.54
C MET A 1 -11.22 11.98 -65.76
N ASP A 2 -11.13 10.85 -65.09
CA ASP A 2 -12.29 10.04 -64.74
C ASP A 2 -12.57 10.21 -63.25
N ASN A 3 -13.73 10.75 -62.92
CA ASN A 3 -14.23 10.87 -61.55
C ASN A 3 -15.63 10.24 -61.46
N THR A 4 -15.62 8.96 -61.14
CA THR A 4 -16.70 8.16 -60.53
C THR A 4 -15.93 7.12 -59.71
N SER A 5 -16.20 6.83 -58.44
CA SER A 5 -17.49 6.57 -57.81
C SER A 5 -17.26 6.33 -56.30
N ALA A 6 -18.35 6.47 -55.55
CA ALA A 6 -18.49 6.21 -54.13
C ALA A 6 -17.85 4.90 -53.62
N LEU A 7 -17.35 4.94 -52.38
CA LEU A 7 -17.31 3.77 -51.51
C LEU A 7 -17.57 4.19 -50.06
N SER A 8 -18.83 3.97 -49.70
CA SER A 8 -19.43 3.83 -48.38
C SER A 8 -18.46 3.44 -47.26
N LEU A 9 -18.39 4.29 -46.24
CA LEU A 9 -17.90 3.96 -44.90
C LEU A 9 -18.75 2.80 -44.38
N ASN A 10 -18.22 1.58 -44.43
CA ASN A 10 -18.91 0.39 -43.99
C ASN A 10 -18.86 0.33 -42.45
N SER A 11 -19.79 1.03 -41.80
CA SER A 11 -20.05 0.96 -40.37
C SER A 11 -20.68 -0.40 -40.03
N SER A 12 -19.82 -1.41 -39.86
CA SER A 12 -20.17 -2.69 -39.24
C SER A 12 -19.24 -2.97 -38.06
N VAL A 13 -19.20 -2.05 -37.09
CA VAL A 13 -18.69 -2.38 -35.75
C VAL A 13 -19.83 -3.02 -34.98
N SER A 14 -19.86 -4.35 -35.08
CA SER A 14 -20.67 -5.25 -34.29
C SER A 14 -20.52 -5.00 -32.78
N GLY A 15 -21.59 -4.50 -32.15
CA GLY A 15 -22.28 -5.23 -31.08
C GLY A 15 -21.54 -5.56 -29.78
N TRP A 16 -20.51 -4.82 -29.37
CA TRP A 16 -20.11 -4.78 -27.95
C TRP A 16 -20.69 -3.54 -27.31
N HIS A 17 -21.67 -3.74 -26.42
CA HIS A 17 -22.24 -2.69 -25.57
C HIS A 17 -21.15 -1.74 -25.06
N ARG A 18 -21.32 -0.43 -25.28
CA ARG A 18 -20.49 0.61 -24.65
C ARG A 18 -20.56 0.41 -23.14
N LEU A 19 -19.49 -0.09 -22.54
CA LEU A 19 -19.44 -0.25 -21.09
C LEU A 19 -19.14 1.13 -20.48
N PRO A 20 -20.01 1.67 -19.61
CA PRO A 20 -19.94 3.05 -19.13
C PRO A 20 -18.75 3.35 -18.19
N TRP A 21 -17.93 2.36 -17.85
CA TRP A 21 -16.82 2.54 -16.91
C TRP A 21 -15.47 2.90 -17.56
N TYR A 22 -15.37 2.89 -18.89
CA TYR A 22 -14.15 3.30 -19.59
C TYR A 22 -14.05 4.83 -19.68
N GLN A 23 -12.90 5.38 -19.30
CA GLN A 23 -12.63 6.82 -19.46
C GLN A 23 -12.20 7.19 -20.88
N PHE A 24 -11.58 6.26 -21.61
CA PHE A 24 -11.16 6.42 -23.00
C PHE A 24 -11.73 5.25 -23.80
N GLU A 25 -12.43 5.53 -24.92
CA GLU A 25 -13.09 4.50 -25.73
C GLU A 25 -12.07 3.52 -26.35
N GLU A 26 -10.85 3.98 -26.63
CA GLU A 26 -9.73 3.19 -27.15
C GLU A 26 -9.33 2.03 -26.20
N CYS A 27 -9.61 2.17 -24.91
CA CYS A 27 -9.33 1.15 -23.91
C CYS A 27 -10.29 -0.05 -23.96
N ALA A 28 -11.41 0.03 -24.72
CA ALA A 28 -12.39 -1.04 -24.83
C ALA A 28 -11.80 -2.34 -25.42
N GLN A 29 -10.66 -2.27 -26.10
CA GLN A 29 -9.94 -3.43 -26.64
C GLN A 29 -9.32 -4.33 -25.57
N ALA A 30 -9.18 -3.88 -24.32
CA ALA A 30 -8.54 -4.63 -23.25
C ALA A 30 -9.40 -4.68 -21.96
N PRO A 31 -10.58 -5.32 -21.99
CA PRO A 31 -11.56 -5.28 -20.90
C PRO A 31 -11.06 -5.96 -19.61
N HIS A 32 -10.19 -6.96 -19.72
CA HIS A 32 -9.71 -7.74 -18.58
C HIS A 32 -8.91 -6.93 -17.55
N TRP A 33 -8.11 -5.93 -17.99
CA TRP A 33 -7.38 -5.07 -17.06
C TRP A 33 -8.29 -4.16 -16.26
N PHE A 34 -9.40 -3.72 -16.86
CA PHE A 34 -10.42 -2.95 -16.15
C PHE A 34 -11.20 -3.81 -15.16
N LEU A 35 -11.54 -5.05 -15.53
CA LEU A 35 -12.18 -5.99 -14.61
C LEU A 35 -11.30 -6.27 -13.39
N LEU A 36 -10.00 -6.51 -13.60
CA LEU A 36 -9.04 -6.68 -12.51
C LEU A 36 -8.99 -5.42 -11.62
N TYR A 37 -8.85 -4.25 -12.24
CA TYR A 37 -8.74 -2.97 -11.52
C TYR A 37 -9.96 -2.65 -10.66
N PHE A 38 -11.17 -2.75 -11.22
CA PHE A 38 -12.38 -2.52 -10.47
C PHE A 38 -12.68 -3.66 -9.48
N GLY A 39 -12.32 -4.90 -9.80
CA GLY A 39 -12.40 -6.03 -8.88
C GLY A 39 -11.58 -5.78 -7.61
N VAL A 40 -10.33 -5.33 -7.75
CA VAL A 40 -9.47 -4.98 -6.60
C VAL A 40 -10.05 -3.82 -5.81
N LYS A 41 -10.61 -2.80 -6.47
CA LYS A 41 -11.25 -1.68 -5.77
C LYS A 41 -12.47 -2.10 -4.96
N VAL A 42 -13.33 -2.95 -5.52
CA VAL A 42 -14.48 -3.49 -4.80
C VAL A 42 -14.00 -4.33 -3.61
N LEU A 43 -12.95 -5.15 -3.79
CA LEU A 43 -12.31 -5.87 -2.69
C LEU A 43 -11.81 -4.90 -1.60
N ASN A 44 -11.13 -3.82 -1.97
CA ASN A 44 -10.65 -2.82 -1.02
C ASN A 44 -11.78 -2.08 -0.31
N LEU A 45 -12.89 -1.81 -0.99
CA LEU A 45 -14.07 -1.20 -0.39
C LEU A 45 -14.73 -2.14 0.63
N VAL A 46 -14.93 -3.41 0.26
CA VAL A 46 -15.72 -4.37 1.06
C VAL A 46 -14.89 -5.03 2.16
N ALA A 47 -13.59 -5.29 1.93
CA ALA A 47 -12.70 -5.93 2.90
C ALA A 47 -11.64 -4.96 3.44
N GLY A 48 -10.98 -4.20 2.56
CA GLY A 48 -9.91 -3.28 2.94
C GLY A 48 -10.38 -2.19 3.91
N VAL A 49 -11.50 -1.52 3.65
CA VAL A 49 -12.02 -0.45 4.52
C VAL A 49 -12.38 -0.98 5.91
N PRO A 50 -13.16 -2.08 6.07
CA PRO A 50 -13.41 -2.63 7.39
C PRO A 50 -12.14 -3.07 8.12
N LEU A 51 -11.19 -3.72 7.43
CA LEU A 51 -9.93 -4.14 8.05
C LEU A 51 -9.12 -2.94 8.55
N ASN A 52 -8.95 -1.90 7.74
CA ASN A 52 -8.25 -0.68 8.16
C ASN A 52 -8.98 0.06 9.29
N ALA A 53 -10.31 0.12 9.26
CA ALA A 53 -11.10 0.68 10.37
C ALA A 53 -10.90 -0.10 11.68
N LEU A 54 -10.84 -1.44 11.60
CA LEU A 54 -10.51 -2.29 12.76
C LEU A 54 -9.09 -2.02 13.29
N VAL A 55 -8.10 -1.84 12.40
CA VAL A 55 -6.74 -1.46 12.79
C VAL A 55 -6.74 -0.14 13.54
N LEU A 56 -7.38 0.89 13.00
CA LEU A 56 -7.50 2.20 13.64
C LEU A 56 -8.14 2.09 15.03
N TRP A 57 -9.26 1.37 15.12
CA TRP A 57 -9.96 1.13 16.37
C TRP A 57 -9.09 0.42 17.42
N GLN A 58 -8.36 -0.62 17.01
CA GLN A 58 -7.47 -1.35 17.90
C GLN A 58 -6.32 -0.49 18.43
N ILE A 59 -5.73 0.35 17.57
CA ILE A 59 -4.67 1.29 17.96
C ILE A 59 -5.22 2.31 18.96
N LEU A 60 -6.38 2.91 18.68
CA LEU A 60 -7.01 3.92 19.55
C LEU A 60 -7.44 3.38 20.92
N ARG A 61 -7.88 2.12 21.00
CA ARG A 61 -8.28 1.49 22.27
C ARG A 61 -7.11 1.05 23.14
N LYS A 62 -5.87 1.08 22.63
CA LYS A 62 -4.71 0.53 23.32
C LYS A 62 -4.23 1.50 24.41
N LYS A 63 -4.52 1.19 25.68
CA LYS A 63 -4.37 2.14 26.81
C LYS A 63 -2.94 2.49 27.26
N SER A 64 -1.86 1.80 26.87
CA SER A 64 -0.50 2.19 27.33
C SER A 64 0.71 1.50 26.68
N GLU A 65 0.55 0.50 25.81
CA GLU A 65 1.69 -0.23 25.22
C GLU A 65 1.59 -0.26 23.69
N GLY A 66 1.68 0.92 23.07
CA GLY A 66 1.82 1.02 21.62
C GLY A 66 3.02 0.20 21.14
N SER A 67 2.83 -0.59 20.08
CA SER A 67 3.95 -1.06 19.28
C SER A 67 4.61 0.20 18.71
N THR A 68 5.93 0.21 18.63
CA THR A 68 6.69 1.41 18.26
C THR A 68 6.26 2.00 16.92
N SER A 69 5.88 1.17 15.96
CA SER A 69 5.41 1.61 14.65
C SER A 69 3.90 1.94 14.58
N ASP A 70 3.15 1.94 15.68
CA ASP A 70 1.69 2.14 15.67
C ASP A 70 1.29 3.52 15.07
N VAL A 71 2.11 4.56 15.25
CA VAL A 71 1.87 5.89 14.63
C VAL A 71 1.88 5.81 13.10
N PHE A 72 2.86 5.14 12.50
CA PHE A 72 2.93 5.01 11.05
C PHE A 72 1.81 4.12 10.50
N ILE A 73 1.50 3.02 11.21
CA ILE A 73 0.42 2.10 10.84
C ILE A 73 -0.94 2.79 10.92
N PHE A 74 -1.15 3.66 11.91
CA PHE A 74 -2.34 4.47 12.04
C PHE A 74 -2.54 5.40 10.84
N ASN A 75 -1.49 6.16 10.47
CA ASN A 75 -1.55 7.05 9.31
C ASN A 75 -1.78 6.28 7.99
N LEU A 76 -1.10 5.15 7.82
CA LEU A 76 -1.29 4.25 6.68
C LEU A 76 -2.74 3.75 6.58
N SER A 77 -3.32 3.33 7.72
CA SER A 77 -4.71 2.82 7.75
C SER A 77 -5.74 3.91 7.44
N ILE A 78 -5.47 5.18 7.80
CA ILE A 78 -6.32 6.31 7.41
C ILE A 78 -6.30 6.47 5.89
N LEU A 79 -5.12 6.47 5.28
CA LEU A 79 -4.95 6.64 3.83
C LEU A 79 -5.64 5.52 3.05
N ASP A 80 -5.43 4.26 3.45
CA ASP A 80 -6.03 3.11 2.80
C ASP A 80 -7.57 3.08 2.96
N ALA A 81 -8.09 3.40 4.15
CA ALA A 81 -9.53 3.48 4.38
C ALA A 81 -10.17 4.61 3.54
N TYR A 82 -9.53 5.79 3.50
CA TYR A 82 -10.00 6.91 2.69
C TYR A 82 -10.01 6.56 1.19
N PHE A 83 -8.92 5.98 0.69
CA PHE A 83 -8.81 5.56 -0.71
C PHE A 83 -9.87 4.50 -1.07
N GLY A 84 -10.09 3.53 -0.18
CA GLY A 84 -11.15 2.53 -0.33
C GLY A 84 -12.54 3.17 -0.44
N LEU A 85 -12.87 4.11 0.44
CA LEU A 85 -14.16 4.84 0.40
C LEU A 85 -14.33 5.65 -0.90
N MET A 86 -13.28 6.31 -1.38
CA MET A 86 -13.29 7.08 -2.62
C MET A 86 -13.56 6.24 -3.88
N THR A 87 -13.47 4.90 -3.80
CA THR A 87 -13.92 3.99 -4.86
C THR A 87 -15.38 4.22 -5.24
N THR A 88 -16.26 4.48 -4.25
CA THR A 88 -17.69 4.71 -4.51
C THR A 88 -17.91 6.00 -5.30
N VAL A 89 -17.15 7.05 -4.97
CA VAL A 89 -17.17 8.34 -5.66
C VAL A 89 -16.63 8.19 -7.09
N ASP A 90 -15.52 7.48 -7.27
CA ASP A 90 -14.93 7.21 -8.59
C ASP A 90 -15.89 6.43 -9.49
N LEU A 91 -16.54 5.36 -8.98
CA LEU A 91 -17.55 4.62 -9.74
C LEU A 91 -18.76 5.49 -10.08
N SER A 92 -19.29 6.22 -9.11
CA SER A 92 -20.48 7.05 -9.32
C SER A 92 -20.24 8.14 -10.35
N ASN A 93 -19.04 8.75 -10.32
CA ASN A 93 -18.68 9.77 -11.29
C ASN A 93 -18.51 9.19 -12.70
N ARG A 94 -17.94 7.99 -12.82
CA ARG A 94 -17.78 7.32 -14.13
C ARG A 94 -19.12 6.92 -14.74
N LEU A 95 -20.04 6.40 -13.92
CA LEU A 95 -21.30 5.82 -14.39
C LEU A 95 -22.41 6.84 -14.61
N TYR A 96 -22.48 7.89 -13.79
CA TYR A 96 -23.66 8.77 -13.75
C TYR A 96 -23.34 10.25 -13.96
N PHE A 97 -22.37 10.80 -13.22
CA PHE A 97 -22.22 12.27 -13.13
C PHE A 97 -21.27 12.86 -14.19
N ASN A 98 -20.17 12.16 -14.48
CA ASN A 98 -19.06 12.63 -15.31
C ASN A 98 -18.64 14.09 -15.03
N ASP A 99 -18.63 14.47 -13.75
CA ASP A 99 -18.39 15.84 -13.31
C ASP A 99 -16.89 16.11 -13.14
N ALA A 100 -16.44 17.27 -13.66
CA ALA A 100 -15.04 17.68 -13.65
C ALA A 100 -14.49 17.95 -12.23
N SER A 101 -15.30 18.52 -11.33
CA SER A 101 -14.94 18.76 -9.93
C SER A 101 -14.67 17.44 -9.22
N VAL A 102 -15.55 16.45 -9.44
CA VAL A 102 -15.38 15.12 -8.86
C VAL A 102 -14.12 14.43 -9.39
N TRP A 103 -13.75 14.65 -10.66
CA TRP A 103 -12.49 14.15 -11.21
C TRP A 103 -11.25 14.72 -10.50
N TYR A 104 -11.27 15.97 -10.03
CA TYR A 104 -10.20 16.52 -9.20
C TYR A 104 -10.10 15.80 -7.85
N SER A 105 -11.23 15.59 -7.16
CA SER A 105 -11.24 14.85 -5.89
C SER A 105 -10.76 13.41 -6.04
N VAL A 106 -11.16 12.75 -7.12
CA VAL A 106 -10.71 11.39 -7.46
C VAL A 106 -9.19 11.37 -7.69
N ARG A 107 -8.66 12.28 -8.51
CA ARG A 107 -7.20 12.38 -8.76
C ARG A 107 -6.41 12.66 -7.49
N PHE A 108 -6.92 13.52 -6.61
CA PHE A 108 -6.34 13.79 -5.31
C PHE A 108 -6.24 12.51 -4.46
N ALA A 109 -7.32 11.71 -4.39
CA ALA A 109 -7.32 10.44 -3.66
C ALA A 109 -6.29 9.43 -4.22
N TYR A 110 -6.14 9.35 -5.55
CA TYR A 110 -5.06 8.54 -6.14
C TYR A 110 -3.67 9.08 -5.80
N GLY A 111 -3.50 10.40 -5.76
CA GLY A 111 -2.24 11.01 -5.36
C GLY A 111 -1.82 10.62 -3.94
N LEU A 112 -2.79 10.53 -3.02
CA LEU A 112 -2.53 10.11 -1.65
C LEU A 112 -2.02 8.66 -1.63
N LYS A 113 -2.68 7.78 -2.41
CA LYS A 113 -2.33 6.36 -2.51
C LYS A 113 -0.96 6.13 -3.14
N ASP A 114 -0.59 6.89 -4.16
CA ASP A 114 0.70 6.76 -4.85
C ASP A 114 1.90 6.93 -3.90
N VAL A 115 1.77 7.82 -2.91
CA VAL A 115 2.87 8.19 -1.99
C VAL A 115 2.74 7.48 -0.63
N THR A 116 1.66 6.73 -0.42
CA THR A 116 1.44 5.87 0.75
C THR A 116 2.61 4.90 1.05
N PRO A 117 3.37 4.35 0.06
CA PRO A 117 4.56 3.53 0.32
C PRO A 117 5.65 4.20 1.17
N LEU A 118 5.65 5.53 1.30
CA LEU A 118 6.55 6.22 2.25
C LEU A 118 6.25 5.83 3.71
N PHE A 119 4.97 5.71 4.10
CA PHE A 119 4.62 5.23 5.45
C PHE A 119 5.05 3.78 5.65
N LEU A 120 4.91 2.93 4.64
CA LEU A 120 5.40 1.54 4.69
C LEU A 120 6.93 1.48 4.83
N THR A 121 7.63 2.39 4.15
CA THR A 121 9.09 2.55 4.28
C THR A 121 9.47 2.97 5.69
N CYS A 122 8.75 3.93 6.30
CA CYS A 122 8.95 4.32 7.71
C CYS A 122 8.73 3.14 8.66
N ILE A 123 7.72 2.29 8.43
CA ILE A 123 7.49 1.07 9.23
C ILE A 123 8.66 0.10 9.10
N CYS A 124 9.18 -0.11 7.88
CA CYS A 124 10.33 -0.99 7.64
C CYS A 124 11.60 -0.46 8.32
N LEU A 125 11.84 0.86 8.25
CA LEU A 125 12.96 1.52 8.90
C LEU A 125 12.87 1.45 10.43
N ASP A 126 11.70 1.72 11.03
CA ASP A 126 11.50 1.63 12.48
C ASP A 126 11.80 0.21 12.99
N ARG A 127 11.35 -0.82 12.25
CA ARG A 127 11.67 -2.23 12.57
C ARG A 127 13.13 -2.57 12.37
N TYR A 128 13.76 -2.06 11.31
CA TYR A 128 15.18 -2.24 11.04
C TYR A 128 16.03 -1.67 12.18
N ILE A 129 15.78 -0.43 12.60
CA ILE A 129 16.49 0.21 13.71
C ILE A 129 16.28 -0.59 14.99
N ALA A 130 15.05 -1.05 15.27
CA ALA A 130 14.76 -1.86 16.45
C ALA A 130 15.55 -3.17 16.53
N VAL A 131 15.75 -3.85 15.40
CA VAL A 131 16.38 -5.18 15.35
C VAL A 131 17.90 -5.09 15.17
N VAL A 132 18.37 -4.20 14.31
CA VAL A 132 19.78 -4.10 13.92
C VAL A 132 20.56 -3.16 14.84
N HIS A 133 19.91 -2.09 15.33
CA HIS A 133 20.54 -1.05 16.15
C HIS A 133 19.76 -0.79 17.46
N PRO A 134 19.67 -1.79 18.36
CA PRO A 134 18.83 -1.71 19.55
C PRO A 134 19.18 -0.55 20.50
N ILE A 135 20.47 -0.16 20.57
CA ILE A 135 20.93 0.96 21.40
C ILE A 135 20.41 2.30 20.87
N LEU A 136 20.48 2.52 19.55
CA LEU A 136 19.90 3.69 18.90
C LEU A 136 18.38 3.71 19.05
N PHE A 137 17.74 2.54 18.94
CA PHE A 137 16.30 2.41 19.12
C PHE A 137 15.84 2.82 20.52
N THR A 138 16.61 2.51 21.57
CA THR A 138 16.28 2.96 22.94
C THR A 138 16.34 4.48 23.09
N GLY A 139 17.21 5.17 22.35
CA GLY A 139 17.29 6.64 22.32
C GLY A 139 16.19 7.30 21.47
N ILE A 140 15.80 6.68 20.35
CA ILE A 140 14.79 7.20 19.39
C ILE A 140 13.37 6.73 19.77
N ARG A 141 13.18 6.15 20.97
CA ARG A 141 11.89 5.61 21.40
C ARG A 141 10.81 6.68 21.58
N ASP A 142 11.18 7.96 21.56
CA ASP A 142 10.23 9.07 21.71
C ASP A 142 9.19 9.08 20.58
N THR A 143 7.92 9.07 20.99
CA THR A 143 6.77 9.15 20.07
C THR A 143 6.77 10.48 19.32
N ARG A 144 7.35 11.55 19.89
CA ARG A 144 7.47 12.86 19.24
C ARG A 144 8.25 12.80 17.93
N PHE A 145 9.33 12.01 17.88
CA PHE A 145 10.12 11.85 16.65
C PHE A 145 9.28 11.20 15.54
N ARG A 146 8.52 10.15 15.87
CA ARG A 146 7.64 9.47 14.90
C ARG A 146 6.50 10.36 14.42
N ILE A 147 5.95 11.21 15.29
CA ILE A 147 4.97 12.22 14.91
C ILE A 147 5.61 13.22 13.94
N GLY A 148 6.81 13.74 14.24
CA GLY A 148 7.52 14.66 13.36
C GLY A 148 7.78 14.08 11.97
N VAL A 149 8.28 12.84 11.90
CA VAL A 149 8.46 12.13 10.61
C VAL A 149 7.12 11.93 9.90
N SER A 150 6.06 11.58 10.63
CA SER A 150 4.72 11.42 10.02
C SER A 150 4.18 12.72 9.44
N LEU A 151 4.39 13.85 10.12
CA LEU A 151 4.00 15.17 9.62
C LEU A 151 4.77 15.54 8.34
N LEU A 152 6.07 15.22 8.28
CA LEU A 152 6.87 15.42 7.07
C LEU A 152 6.34 14.57 5.90
N VAL A 153 6.07 13.28 6.14
CA VAL A 153 5.51 12.39 5.12
C VAL A 153 4.14 12.87 4.66
N TRP A 154 3.28 13.32 5.57
CA TRP A 154 1.99 13.94 5.22
C TRP A 154 2.17 15.18 4.33
N GLY A 155 3.14 16.04 4.63
CA GLY A 155 3.45 17.20 3.79
C GLY A 155 3.81 16.79 2.35
N LEU A 156 4.66 15.78 2.18
CA LEU A 156 5.03 15.24 0.87
C LEU A 156 3.84 14.61 0.15
N VAL A 157 3.04 13.80 0.86
CA VAL A 157 1.84 13.14 0.35
C VAL A 157 0.83 14.18 -0.14
N LEU A 158 0.55 15.22 0.65
CA LEU A 158 -0.39 16.27 0.29
C LEU A 158 0.11 17.11 -0.89
N ALA A 159 1.39 17.51 -0.88
CA ALA A 159 1.98 18.28 -1.97
C ALA A 159 1.91 17.52 -3.31
N TYR A 160 2.27 16.23 -3.29
CA TYR A 160 2.17 15.36 -4.46
C TYR A 160 0.71 15.23 -4.94
N SER A 161 -0.22 15.01 -4.01
CA SER A 161 -1.64 14.80 -4.32
C SER A 161 -2.31 16.02 -4.91
N LEU A 162 -2.00 17.21 -4.38
CA LEU A 162 -2.46 18.48 -4.92
C LEU A 162 -1.89 18.70 -6.33
N THR A 163 -0.60 18.47 -6.52
CA THR A 163 0.05 18.61 -7.83
C THR A 163 -0.60 17.68 -8.86
N LYS A 164 -0.81 16.40 -8.51
CA LYS A 164 -1.50 15.43 -9.38
C LYS A 164 -2.93 15.84 -9.71
N SER A 165 -3.65 16.41 -8.74
CA SER A 165 -5.03 16.87 -8.93
C SER A 165 -5.10 18.01 -9.93
N PHE A 166 -4.30 19.07 -9.73
CA PHE A 166 -4.34 20.29 -10.56
C PHE A 166 -3.62 20.16 -11.90
N LEU A 167 -2.38 19.66 -11.92
CA LEU A 167 -1.55 19.57 -13.12
C LEU A 167 -1.78 18.27 -13.91
N GLY A 168 -2.59 17.35 -13.37
CA GLY A 168 -2.93 16.09 -14.01
C GLY A 168 -1.91 14.97 -13.77
N VAL A 169 -2.22 13.79 -14.28
CA VAL A 169 -1.47 12.56 -13.96
C VAL A 169 -0.08 12.52 -14.60
N MET A 170 0.10 13.09 -15.80
CA MET A 170 1.37 13.01 -16.52
C MET A 170 2.50 13.79 -15.85
N SER A 171 2.18 14.92 -15.22
CA SER A 171 3.17 15.83 -14.63
C SER A 171 3.91 15.23 -13.44
N VAL A 172 3.31 14.24 -12.78
CA VAL A 172 3.84 13.62 -11.56
C VAL A 172 4.40 12.21 -11.77
N ASN A 173 4.41 11.69 -13.01
CA ASN A 173 4.84 10.33 -13.31
C ASN A 173 6.32 10.09 -12.98
N GLU A 174 7.20 11.02 -13.32
CA GLU A 174 8.64 10.90 -13.02
C GLU A 174 8.90 10.94 -11.51
N VAL A 175 8.23 11.86 -10.81
CA VAL A 175 8.29 11.97 -9.35
C VAL A 175 7.78 10.68 -8.71
N PHE A 176 6.65 10.14 -9.17
CA PHE A 176 6.14 8.85 -8.72
C PHE A 176 7.15 7.72 -8.90
N SER A 177 7.74 7.64 -10.09
CA SER A 177 8.74 6.63 -10.43
C SER A 177 9.97 6.73 -9.51
N GLY A 178 10.45 7.94 -9.21
CA GLY A 178 11.56 8.14 -8.27
C GLY A 178 11.21 7.78 -6.83
N VAL A 179 10.02 8.17 -6.37
CA VAL A 179 9.52 7.86 -5.01
C VAL A 179 9.34 6.36 -4.84
N ILE A 180 8.71 5.67 -5.79
CA ILE A 180 8.45 4.23 -5.66
C ILE A 180 9.75 3.42 -5.74
N LEU A 181 10.69 3.82 -6.61
CA LEU A 181 12.01 3.20 -6.73
C LEU A 181 12.80 3.32 -5.43
N SER A 182 12.90 4.53 -4.88
CA SER A 182 13.61 4.77 -3.63
C SER A 182 12.97 4.04 -2.45
N ALA A 183 11.64 4.09 -2.32
CA ALA A 183 10.89 3.36 -1.31
C ALA A 183 11.15 1.84 -1.41
N PHE A 184 11.08 1.27 -2.61
CA PHE A 184 11.33 -0.15 -2.84
C PHE A 184 12.73 -0.57 -2.38
N PHE A 185 13.77 0.16 -2.80
CA PHE A 185 15.15 -0.16 -2.40
C PHE A 185 15.35 -0.07 -0.89
N ILE A 186 14.81 0.96 -0.23
CA ILE A 186 14.92 1.10 1.22
C ILE A 186 14.18 -0.03 1.93
N MET A 187 12.95 -0.34 1.52
CA MET A 187 12.17 -1.45 2.07
C MET A 187 12.89 -2.78 1.90
N MET A 188 13.47 -3.03 0.73
CA MET A 188 14.24 -4.23 0.44
C MET A 188 15.46 -4.35 1.34
N PHE A 189 16.27 -3.29 1.41
CA PHE A 189 17.45 -3.23 2.26
C PHE A 189 17.11 -3.49 3.74
N CYS A 190 16.06 -2.86 4.26
CA CYS A 190 15.61 -3.02 5.63
C CYS A 190 15.23 -4.48 5.93
N ASN A 191 14.38 -5.07 5.09
CA ASN A 191 13.88 -6.43 5.32
C ASN A 191 14.97 -7.48 5.18
N LEU A 192 15.88 -7.34 4.19
CA LEU A 192 17.03 -8.23 4.03
C LEU A 192 18.00 -8.13 5.21
N SER A 193 18.25 -6.93 5.72
CA SER A 193 19.11 -6.72 6.89
C SER A 193 18.52 -7.35 8.15
N ILE A 194 17.20 -7.22 8.36
CA ILE A 194 16.50 -7.90 9.46
C ILE A 194 16.65 -9.42 9.34
N ILE A 195 16.44 -9.98 8.14
CA ILE A 195 16.63 -11.42 7.87
C ILE A 195 18.06 -11.85 8.18
N TRP A 196 19.06 -11.08 7.76
CA TRP A 196 20.46 -11.37 8.00
C TRP A 196 20.81 -11.39 9.49
N VAL A 197 20.41 -10.37 10.26
CA VAL A 197 20.63 -10.33 11.72
C VAL A 197 19.92 -11.48 12.42
N LEU A 198 18.66 -11.76 12.03
CA LEU A 198 17.91 -12.88 12.61
C LEU A 198 18.60 -14.22 12.35
N ARG A 199 19.08 -14.48 11.12
CA ARG A 199 19.86 -15.68 10.76
C ARG A 199 21.17 -15.78 11.53
N LYS A 200 21.95 -14.69 11.58
CA LYS A 200 23.21 -14.65 12.32
C LYS A 200 23.01 -14.95 13.80
N SER A 201 21.91 -14.50 14.38
CA SER A 201 21.56 -14.76 15.79
C SER A 201 21.14 -16.20 16.10
N VAL A 202 21.04 -17.05 15.08
CA VAL A 202 20.61 -18.46 15.13
C VAL A 202 21.73 -19.40 14.66
N ALA A 203 22.68 -18.90 13.86
CA ALA A 203 23.87 -19.65 13.48
C ALA A 203 24.62 -20.14 14.74
N GLY A 204 24.74 -21.46 14.89
CA GLY A 204 25.35 -22.12 16.05
C GLY A 204 24.38 -22.65 17.11
N LYS A 205 23.05 -22.55 16.92
CA LYS A 205 22.05 -23.22 17.79
C LYS A 205 21.24 -24.23 16.96
N GLU A 206 21.18 -25.49 17.42
CA GLU A 206 20.47 -26.58 16.71
C GLU A 206 18.96 -26.33 16.56
N VAL A 207 18.35 -25.53 17.45
CA VAL A 207 16.91 -25.23 17.43
C VAL A 207 16.66 -23.73 17.51
N MET A 208 16.01 -23.19 16.47
CA MET A 208 15.58 -21.79 16.47
C MET A 208 14.42 -21.60 17.46
N ASN A 209 14.64 -20.72 18.46
CA ASN A 209 13.60 -20.35 19.43
C ASN A 209 12.28 -19.97 18.69
N PRO A 210 11.11 -20.45 19.15
CA PRO A 210 9.82 -20.24 18.49
C PRO A 210 9.52 -18.76 18.20
N VAL A 211 9.96 -17.84 19.07
CA VAL A 211 9.77 -16.39 18.87
C VAL A 211 10.56 -15.89 17.66
N LYS A 212 11.82 -16.31 17.51
CA LYS A 212 12.68 -15.93 16.38
C LYS A 212 12.21 -16.56 15.08
N LYS A 213 11.81 -17.83 15.08
CA LYS A 213 11.24 -18.52 13.91
C LYS A 213 10.00 -17.80 13.39
N LYS A 214 9.15 -17.33 14.31
CA LYS A 214 7.95 -16.55 13.97
C LYS A 214 8.28 -15.17 13.40
N ALA A 215 9.21 -14.43 14.02
CA ALA A 215 9.66 -13.15 13.51
C ALA A 215 10.25 -13.28 12.10
N PHE A 216 11.07 -14.31 11.88
CA PHE A 216 11.65 -14.63 10.58
C PHE A 216 10.58 -14.92 9.52
N LYS A 217 9.60 -15.78 9.82
CA LYS A 217 8.47 -16.07 8.92
C LYS A 217 7.68 -14.79 8.58
N MET A 218 7.44 -13.93 9.58
CA MET A 218 6.71 -12.68 9.38
C MET A 218 7.45 -11.71 8.44
N VAL A 219 8.76 -11.54 8.63
CA VAL A 219 9.59 -10.68 7.76
C VAL A 219 9.66 -11.22 6.34
N ILE A 220 9.72 -12.54 6.15
CA ILE A 220 9.64 -13.15 4.81
C ILE A 220 8.29 -12.86 4.14
N ILE A 221 7.18 -12.98 4.86
CA ILE A 221 5.86 -12.68 4.31
C ILE A 221 5.77 -11.20 3.91
N VAL A 222 6.23 -10.29 4.76
CA VAL A 222 6.28 -8.85 4.46
C VAL A 222 7.15 -8.59 3.23
N LEU A 223 8.32 -9.22 3.14
CA LEU A 223 9.19 -9.10 1.98
C LEU A 223 8.53 -9.60 0.68
N ALA A 224 7.86 -10.75 0.73
CA ALA A 224 7.14 -11.30 -0.42
C ALA A 224 6.02 -10.35 -0.90
N ILE A 225 5.32 -9.70 0.02
CA ILE A 225 4.29 -8.70 -0.31
C ILE A 225 4.90 -7.45 -0.93
N ILE A 226 6.02 -6.97 -0.38
CA ILE A 226 6.72 -5.80 -0.94
C ILE A 226 7.15 -6.08 -2.38
N VAL A 227 7.75 -7.24 -2.62
CA VAL A 227 8.15 -7.65 -3.97
C VAL A 227 6.92 -7.81 -4.87
N GLY A 228 5.89 -8.51 -4.43
CA GLY A 228 4.68 -8.73 -5.23
C GLY A 228 3.96 -7.43 -5.63
N ASN A 229 3.82 -6.50 -4.69
CA ASN A 229 3.04 -5.27 -4.90
C ASN A 229 3.83 -4.14 -5.54
N TYR A 230 5.13 -4.03 -5.28
CA TYR A 230 5.93 -2.86 -5.66
C TYR A 230 7.02 -3.15 -6.70
N LEU A 231 7.36 -4.41 -6.98
CA LEU A 231 8.24 -4.72 -8.12
C LEU A 231 7.62 -4.32 -9.47
N PRO A 232 6.31 -4.58 -9.75
CA PRO A 232 5.71 -4.17 -11.02
C PRO A 232 5.78 -2.67 -11.31
N PRO A 233 5.41 -1.74 -10.40
CA PRO A 233 5.56 -0.31 -10.67
C PRO A 233 7.02 0.08 -10.88
N VAL A 234 7.94 -0.48 -10.09
CA VAL A 234 9.38 -0.18 -10.23
C VAL A 234 9.94 -0.65 -11.58
N ALA A 235 9.48 -1.79 -12.09
CA ALA A 235 9.96 -2.34 -13.35
C ALA A 235 9.34 -1.67 -14.58
N LEU A 236 8.10 -1.17 -14.49
CA LEU A 236 7.33 -0.72 -15.65
C LEU A 236 7.17 0.80 -15.75
N MET A 237 7.10 1.53 -14.63
CA MET A 237 6.85 2.98 -14.64
C MET A 237 8.02 3.82 -15.20
N PRO A 238 9.31 3.48 -14.96
CA PRO A 238 10.42 4.26 -15.53
C PRO A 238 10.44 4.28 -17.06
N PHE A 239 9.88 3.25 -17.70
CA PHE A 239 9.83 3.10 -19.15
C PHE A 239 8.55 3.67 -19.77
N ALA A 240 7.78 4.46 -19.01
CA ALA A 240 6.51 5.04 -19.46
C ALA A 240 6.60 5.76 -20.83
N SER A 241 7.71 6.44 -21.11
CA SER A 241 7.94 7.18 -22.37
C SER A 241 8.12 6.28 -23.59
N THR A 242 8.48 5.01 -23.40
CA THR A 242 8.71 4.03 -24.48
C THR A 242 7.41 3.36 -24.95
N TYR A 243 6.36 3.40 -24.13
CA TYR A 243 5.09 2.75 -24.43
C TYR A 243 4.17 3.67 -25.21
N SER A 244 3.36 3.09 -26.10
CA SER A 244 2.25 3.83 -26.71
C SER A 244 1.22 4.24 -25.65
N PHE A 245 0.46 5.30 -25.94
CA PHE A 245 -0.58 5.82 -25.05
C PHE A 245 -1.55 4.72 -24.58
N VAL A 246 -2.07 3.91 -25.50
CA VAL A 246 -3.01 2.82 -25.20
C VAL A 246 -2.37 1.74 -24.32
N THR A 247 -1.14 1.33 -24.63
CA THR A 247 -0.43 0.31 -23.84
C THR A 247 -0.16 0.79 -22.42
N PHE A 248 0.30 2.04 -22.27
CA PHE A 248 0.58 2.60 -20.94
C PHE A 248 -0.71 2.81 -20.13
N ARG A 249 -1.71 3.49 -20.71
CA ARG A 249 -2.93 3.89 -19.98
C ARG A 249 -3.94 2.77 -19.78
N CYS A 250 -4.16 1.94 -20.80
CA CYS A 250 -5.22 0.94 -20.79
C CYS A 250 -4.76 -0.45 -20.33
N LYS A 251 -3.44 -0.69 -20.19
CA LYS A 251 -2.90 -1.99 -19.78
C LYS A 251 -1.94 -1.86 -18.60
N ILE A 252 -0.80 -1.21 -18.80
CA ILE A 252 0.29 -1.17 -17.81
C ILE A 252 -0.16 -0.45 -16.54
N SER A 253 -0.66 0.79 -16.66
CA SER A 253 -1.07 1.59 -15.51
C SER A 253 -2.15 0.90 -14.69
N LEU A 254 -3.18 0.37 -15.33
CA LEU A 254 -4.26 -0.36 -14.63
C LEU A 254 -3.73 -1.61 -13.93
N SER A 255 -2.92 -2.43 -14.61
CA SER A 255 -2.36 -3.64 -14.02
C SER A 255 -1.47 -3.33 -12.80
N VAL A 256 -0.59 -2.34 -12.92
CA VAL A 256 0.35 -1.93 -11.87
C VAL A 256 -0.40 -1.38 -10.66
N PHE A 257 -1.35 -0.46 -10.87
CA PHE A 257 -2.13 0.10 -9.76
C PHE A 257 -3.03 -0.96 -9.12
N SER A 258 -3.63 -1.87 -9.90
CA SER A 258 -4.40 -3.00 -9.34
C SER A 258 -3.55 -3.85 -8.39
N ILE A 259 -2.33 -4.20 -8.80
CA ILE A 259 -1.42 -5.01 -7.97
C ILE A 259 -0.99 -4.22 -6.72
N MET A 260 -0.62 -2.95 -6.89
CA MET A 260 -0.21 -2.09 -5.79
C MET A 260 -1.35 -1.86 -4.79
N ASP A 261 -2.61 -1.85 -5.23
CA ASP A 261 -3.77 -1.61 -4.39
C ASP A 261 -4.23 -2.84 -3.61
N LEU A 262 -3.75 -4.04 -3.94
CA LEU A 262 -3.96 -5.23 -3.10
C LEU A 262 -3.35 -5.04 -1.70
N SER A 263 -2.35 -4.16 -1.55
CA SER A 263 -1.72 -3.83 -0.27
C SER A 263 -2.73 -3.35 0.77
N CYS A 264 -3.76 -2.59 0.35
CA CYS A 264 -4.78 -2.02 1.25
C CYS A 264 -5.55 -3.07 2.04
N THR A 265 -5.64 -4.30 1.52
CA THR A 265 -6.33 -5.41 2.20
C THR A 265 -5.32 -6.34 2.89
N ILE A 266 -4.18 -6.60 2.26
CA ILE A 266 -3.18 -7.56 2.77
C ILE A 266 -2.47 -7.04 4.03
N GLU A 267 -2.09 -5.76 4.06
CA GLU A 267 -1.33 -5.16 5.16
C GLU A 267 -2.08 -5.09 6.49
N PRO A 268 -3.34 -4.61 6.56
CA PRO A 268 -4.09 -4.62 7.81
C PRO A 268 -4.40 -6.05 8.29
N LEU A 269 -4.62 -7.00 7.38
CA LEU A 269 -4.79 -8.41 7.74
C LEU A 269 -3.55 -8.98 8.44
N LEU A 270 -2.36 -8.66 7.93
CA LEU A 270 -1.10 -9.03 8.58
C LEU A 270 -0.93 -8.36 9.95
N TYR A 271 -1.37 -7.12 10.10
CA TYR A 271 -1.31 -6.43 11.38
C TYR A 271 -2.24 -7.07 12.42
N ILE A 272 -3.50 -7.32 12.07
CA ILE A 272 -4.49 -7.94 12.96
C ILE A 272 -4.04 -9.34 13.39
N SER A 273 -3.59 -10.17 12.44
CA SER A 273 -3.09 -11.53 12.75
C SER A 273 -1.86 -11.53 13.66
N LYS A 274 -1.09 -10.43 13.69
CA LYS A 274 -0.01 -10.22 14.65
C LYS A 274 -0.55 -9.80 16.03
N MET A 275 -1.57 -8.96 16.07
CA MET A 275 -2.15 -8.41 17.31
C MET A 275 -2.98 -9.41 18.12
N GLU A 276 -3.92 -10.14 17.50
CA GLU A 276 -4.74 -11.14 18.19
C GLU A 276 -3.89 -12.17 18.92
N ARG A 277 -2.73 -12.49 18.34
CA ARG A 277 -1.77 -13.42 18.92
C ARG A 277 -0.98 -12.85 20.10
N SER A 278 -0.82 -11.52 20.17
CA SER A 278 -0.22 -10.83 21.33
C SER A 278 -1.18 -10.81 22.53
N ALA A 279 -2.49 -10.71 22.27
CA ALA A 279 -3.53 -10.83 23.29
C ALA A 279 -3.57 -12.26 23.88
N PHE A 280 -3.47 -13.30 23.04
CA PHE A 280 -3.44 -14.69 23.51
C PHE A 280 -2.20 -15.04 24.34
N CYS A 281 -1.03 -14.45 24.03
CA CYS A 281 0.17 -14.62 24.87
C CYS A 281 0.08 -13.94 26.24
N ARG A 282 -0.75 -12.89 26.41
CA ARG A 282 -1.00 -12.29 27.73
C ARG A 282 -1.86 -13.19 28.63
N CYS A 283 -2.78 -13.95 28.07
CA CYS A 283 -3.57 -14.93 28.83
C CYS A 283 -2.75 -16.13 29.32
N LEU A 284 -1.57 -16.39 28.73
CA LEU A 284 -0.64 -17.45 29.14
C LEU A 284 0.40 -17.00 30.18
N GLN A 285 0.44 -15.71 30.53
CA GLN A 285 1.20 -15.24 31.70
C GLN A 285 0.33 -15.40 32.95
N SER A 286 0.32 -16.60 33.52
CA SER A 286 -0.13 -16.83 34.90
C SER A 286 0.71 -15.97 35.86
N PRO A 287 0.14 -15.47 36.98
CA PRO A 287 0.90 -14.65 37.92
C PRO A 287 2.06 -15.47 38.49
N SER A 288 3.29 -15.03 38.23
CA SER A 288 4.47 -15.58 38.89
C SER A 288 4.26 -15.48 40.40
N LYS A 289 4.18 -16.64 41.07
CA LYS A 289 4.06 -16.74 42.53
C LYS A 289 5.23 -15.97 43.15
N LYS A 290 4.92 -14.95 43.96
CA LYS A 290 5.91 -14.31 44.84
C LYS A 290 6.53 -15.40 45.73
N PRO A 291 7.87 -15.49 45.86
CA PRO A 291 8.46 -16.38 46.83
C PRO A 291 8.09 -15.87 48.23
N ILE A 292 7.41 -16.71 49.00
CA ILE A 292 7.17 -16.51 50.43
C ILE A 292 8.51 -16.79 51.11
N THR A 293 9.20 -15.74 51.54
CA THR A 293 10.35 -15.85 52.43
C THR A 293 9.83 -16.21 53.82
N VAL A 294 9.87 -17.50 54.17
CA VAL A 294 9.68 -17.93 55.56
C VAL A 294 10.99 -17.62 56.29
N ARG A 295 10.95 -16.66 57.23
CA ARG A 295 11.99 -16.55 58.27
C ARG A 295 11.76 -17.67 59.27
N VAL A 296 12.75 -18.53 59.44
CA VAL A 296 12.98 -19.32 60.65
C VAL A 296 14.31 -18.86 61.22
#